data_AF-A0A2N5A3B2-F1
#
_entry.id   AF-A0A2N5A3B2-F1
#
_cell.length_a   1.000
_cell.length_b   1.000
_cell.length_c   1.000
_cell.angle_alpha   90.00
_cell.angle_beta   90.00
_cell.angle_gamma   90.00
#
_symmetry.space_group_name_H-M   'P 1'
#
loop_
_entity.id
_entity.type
_entity.pdbx_description
1 polymer ?
#
loop_
_entity_poly.entity_id
_entity_poly.type
_entity_poly.pdbx_seq_one_letter_code
_entity_poly.pdbx_strand_id
1 'polypeptide(L)'
;FNLNEVYIALPDAVAGAMAGYLALWSVYWLFRLLTGKEALGYGDFKLLAALGAWCGWQVLPQVLLLASACGLVWTLLQRLWTRQSLQQPLAFGPWLALAGGGIFLWQQMV
;
A
#
# COMPACT_ATOMS: atom_id res chain seq x y z
N PHE A 1 -9.46 12.96 -13.13
CA PHE A 1 -10.58 12.94 -12.17
C PHE A 1 -11.67 12.04 -12.72
N ASN A 2 -12.17 11.09 -11.93
CA ASN A 2 -13.15 10.07 -12.37
C ASN A 2 -14.59 10.64 -12.34
N LEU A 3 -14.81 11.81 -12.96
CA LEU A 3 -16.09 12.53 -12.95
C LEU A 3 -17.07 12.05 -14.02
N ASN A 4 -16.57 11.35 -15.04
CA ASN A 4 -17.33 10.93 -16.21
C ASN A 4 -17.45 9.39 -16.33
N GLU A 5 -17.30 8.63 -15.23
CA GLU A 5 -17.36 7.15 -15.22
C GLU A 5 -16.38 6.45 -16.18
N VAL A 6 -15.27 7.10 -16.53
CA VAL A 6 -14.35 6.64 -17.59
C VAL A 6 -13.58 5.37 -17.20
N TYR A 7 -13.42 5.09 -15.90
CA TYR A 7 -12.61 3.96 -15.43
C TYR A 7 -13.38 3.02 -14.50
N ILE A 8 -14.12 3.55 -13.52
CA ILE A 8 -14.87 2.79 -12.50
C ILE A 8 -16.08 3.65 -12.09
N ALA A 9 -17.25 3.04 -11.89
CA ALA A 9 -18.43 3.73 -11.40
C ALA A 9 -18.12 4.43 -10.05
N LEU A 10 -18.62 5.64 -9.86
CA LEU A 10 -18.47 6.43 -8.63
C LEU A 10 -18.62 5.63 -7.30
N PRO A 11 -19.65 4.77 -7.12
CA PRO A 11 -19.78 3.98 -5.90
C PRO A 11 -18.61 3.01 -5.67
N ASP A 12 -18.09 2.39 -6.72
CA ASP A 12 -16.96 1.45 -6.63
C ASP A 12 -15.64 2.17 -6.36
N ALA A 13 -15.45 3.38 -6.89
CA ALA A 13 -14.30 4.21 -6.57
C ALA A 13 -14.31 4.66 -5.09
N VAL A 14 -15.48 5.04 -4.57
CA VAL A 14 -15.63 5.39 -3.14
C VAL A 14 -15.43 4.17 -2.26
N ALA A 15 -16.02 3.02 -2.63
CA ALA A 15 -15.82 1.76 -1.92
C ALA A 15 -14.35 1.34 -1.92
N GLY A 16 -13.64 1.52 -3.04
CA GLY A 16 -12.21 1.30 -3.17
C GLY A 16 -11.38 2.21 -2.28
N ALA A 17 -11.69 3.51 -2.22
CA ALA A 17 -11.02 4.45 -1.33
C ALA A 17 -11.22 4.09 0.15
N MET A 18 -12.45 3.78 0.54
CA MET A 18 -12.79 3.37 1.90
C MET A 18 -12.11 2.06 2.27
N ALA A 19 -12.17 1.05 1.39
CA ALA A 19 -11.51 -0.24 1.60
C ALA A 19 -9.98 -0.07 1.72
N GLY A 20 -9.37 0.76 0.88
CA GLY A 20 -7.93 1.06 0.95
C GLY A 20 -7.54 1.68 2.27
N TYR A 21 -8.26 2.72 2.70
CA TYR A 21 -7.99 3.38 3.98
C TYR A 21 -8.21 2.41 5.16
N LEU A 22 -9.35 1.73 5.21
CA LEU A 22 -9.71 0.83 6.31
C LEU A 22 -8.82 -0.42 6.37
N ALA A 23 -8.37 -0.95 5.24
CA ALA A 23 -7.49 -2.13 5.22
C ALA A 23 -6.18 -1.84 5.95
N LEU A 24 -5.44 -0.81 5.51
CA LEU A 24 -4.20 -0.44 6.20
C LEU A 24 -4.45 0.07 7.62
N TRP A 25 -5.56 0.78 7.85
CA TRP A 25 -5.93 1.25 9.19
C TRP A 25 -6.11 0.07 10.16
N SER A 26 -6.82 -0.99 9.75
CA SER A 26 -7.02 -2.19 10.58
C SER A 26 -5.70 -2.90 10.90
N VAL A 27 -4.84 -3.07 9.89
CA VAL A 27 -3.50 -3.68 10.05
C VAL A 27 -2.62 -2.84 10.97
N TYR A 28 -2.67 -1.51 10.85
CA TYR A 28 -1.93 -0.59 11.71
C TYR A 28 -2.35 -0.73 13.17
N TRP A 29 -3.66 -0.76 13.48
CA TRP A 29 -4.09 -0.93 14.87
C TRP A 29 -3.73 -2.30 15.42
N LEU A 30 -3.92 -3.37 14.64
CA LEU A 30 -3.54 -4.71 15.06
C LEU A 30 -2.04 -4.76 15.41
N PHE A 31 -1.19 -4.22 14.53
CA PHE A 31 0.25 -4.16 14.77
C PHE A 31 0.60 -3.27 15.97
N ARG A 32 -0.03 -2.10 16.10
CA ARG A 32 0.21 -1.16 17.20
C ARG A 32 -0.19 -1.77 18.55
N LEU A 33 -1.31 -2.50 18.61
CA LEU A 33 -1.77 -3.19 19.82
C LEU A 33 -0.81 -4.32 20.23
N LEU A 34 -0.31 -5.09 19.25
CA LEU A 34 0.61 -6.21 19.52
C LEU A 34 2.03 -5.76 19.87
N THR A 35 2.53 -4.70 19.22
CA THR A 35 3.95 -4.34 19.26
C THR A 35 4.21 -3.07 20.07
N GLY A 36 3.18 -2.27 20.37
CA GLY A 36 3.29 -0.97 21.03
C GLY A 36 4.04 0.10 20.23
N LYS A 37 4.39 -0.19 18.97
CA LYS A 37 5.23 0.67 18.10
C LYS A 37 4.44 1.17 16.91
N GLU A 38 4.73 2.41 16.51
CA GLU A 38 4.21 2.98 15.27
C GLU A 38 5.05 2.46 14.09
N ALA A 39 4.46 1.60 13.27
CA ALA A 39 5.16 0.95 12.14
C ALA A 39 4.91 1.60 10.78
N LEU A 40 3.81 2.35 10.61
CA LEU A 40 3.37 2.86 9.32
C LEU A 40 3.15 4.37 9.37
N GLY A 41 3.58 5.04 8.30
CA GLY A 41 3.39 6.48 8.16
C GLY A 41 1.95 6.81 7.78
N TYR A 42 1.39 7.87 8.34
CA TYR A 42 0.01 8.29 8.04
C TYR A 42 -0.23 8.64 6.56
N GLY A 43 0.84 8.91 5.80
CA GLY A 43 0.79 9.13 4.35
C GLY A 43 0.46 7.86 3.55
N ASP A 44 0.88 6.68 4.03
CA ASP A 44 0.70 5.41 3.33
C ASP A 44 -0.78 5.02 3.23
N PHE A 45 -1.58 5.38 4.25
CA PHE A 45 -3.05 5.23 4.23
C PHE A 45 -3.69 6.02 3.09
N LYS A 46 -3.22 7.25 2.86
CA LYS A 46 -3.77 8.12 1.81
C LYS A 46 -3.38 7.62 0.41
N LEU A 47 -2.14 7.14 0.26
CA LEU A 47 -1.68 6.54 -0.99
C LEU A 47 -2.50 5.29 -1.34
N LEU A 48 -2.70 4.38 -0.38
CA LEU A 48 -3.51 3.19 -0.64
C LEU A 48 -4.98 3.52 -0.89
N ALA A 49 -5.54 4.52 -0.21
CA ALA A 49 -6.90 5.00 -0.49
C ALA A 49 -7.01 5.57 -1.91
N ALA A 50 -6.03 6.36 -2.37
CA ALA A 50 -6.01 6.87 -3.73
C ALA A 50 -5.87 5.73 -4.76
N LEU A 51 -5.03 4.73 -4.49
CA LEU A 51 -4.90 3.54 -5.33
C LEU A 51 -6.19 2.73 -5.37
N GLY A 52 -6.86 2.56 -4.22
CA GLY A 52 -8.16 1.88 -4.15
C GLY A 52 -9.25 2.65 -4.92
N ALA A 53 -9.22 3.98 -4.89
CA ALA A 53 -10.15 4.81 -5.65
C ALA A 53 -9.96 4.68 -7.17
N TRP A 54 -8.72 4.48 -7.63
CA TRP A 54 -8.40 4.38 -9.05
C TRP A 54 -8.43 2.97 -9.62
N CYS A 55 -7.93 1.99 -8.87
CA CYS A 55 -7.75 0.61 -9.33
C CYS A 55 -8.87 -0.32 -8.85
N GLY A 56 -9.67 0.12 -7.87
CA GLY A 56 -10.67 -0.69 -7.20
C GLY A 56 -10.11 -1.45 -5.99
N TRP A 57 -11.03 -1.95 -5.16
CA TRP A 57 -10.68 -2.62 -3.89
C TRP A 57 -10.04 -4.01 -4.05
N GLN A 58 -10.36 -4.72 -5.14
CA GLN A 58 -9.88 -6.09 -5.39
C GLN A 58 -8.36 -6.19 -5.51
N VAL A 59 -7.73 -5.10 -5.94
CA VAL A 59 -6.31 -5.03 -6.26
C VAL A 59 -5.47 -4.69 -5.03
N LEU A 60 -6.10 -4.12 -4.00
CA LEU A 60 -5.44 -3.65 -2.78
C LEU A 60 -4.63 -4.74 -2.05
N PRO A 61 -5.13 -5.99 -1.88
CA PRO A 61 -4.33 -7.05 -1.26
C PRO A 61 -3.08 -7.37 -2.06
N GLN A 62 -3.16 -7.35 -3.39
CA GLN A 62 -2.01 -7.63 -4.27
C GLN A 62 -0.97 -6.52 -4.16
N VAL A 63 -1.40 -5.25 -4.16
CA VAL A 63 -0.51 -4.09 -3.95
C VAL A 63 0.23 -4.21 -2.62
N LEU A 64 -0.49 -4.53 -1.54
CA LEU A 64 0.09 -4.67 -0.20
C LEU A 64 1.09 -5.83 -0.12
N LEU A 65 0.77 -6.97 -0.73
CA LEU A 65 1.67 -8.13 -0.78
C LEU A 65 2.95 -7.80 -1.55
N LEU A 66 2.85 -7.18 -2.73
CA LEU A 66 4.01 -6.78 -3.52
C LEU A 66 4.86 -5.73 -2.79
N ALA A 67 4.23 -4.69 -2.24
CA ALA A 67 4.94 -3.64 -1.51
C ALA A 67 5.68 -4.18 -0.28
N SER A 68 5.02 -5.03 0.51
CA SER A 68 5.63 -5.65 1.70
C SER A 68 6.73 -6.66 1.33
N ALA A 69 6.53 -7.46 0.28
CA ALA A 69 7.56 -8.39 -0.20
C ALA A 69 8.81 -7.64 -0.71
N CYS A 70 8.64 -6.62 -1.56
CA CYS A 70 9.75 -5.83 -2.06
C CYS A 70 10.48 -5.07 -0.93
N GLY A 71 9.73 -4.45 -0.01
CA GLY A 71 10.30 -3.79 1.16
C GLY A 71 11.06 -4.76 2.07
N LEU A 72 10.53 -5.96 2.29
CA LEU A 72 11.17 -7.00 3.10
C LEU A 72 12.45 -7.50 2.43
N VAL A 73 12.42 -7.79 1.13
CA VAL A 73 13.61 -8.22 0.37
C VAL A 73 14.67 -7.13 0.41
N TRP A 74 14.30 -5.86 0.20
CA TRP A 74 15.22 -4.74 0.25
C TRP A 74 15.87 -4.58 1.63
N THR A 75 15.08 -4.63 2.70
CA THR A 75 15.61 -4.53 4.06
C THR A 75 16.49 -5.73 4.44
N LEU A 76 16.17 -6.94 3.98
CA LEU A 76 17.03 -8.11 4.17
C LEU A 76 18.36 -7.98 3.39
N LEU A 77 18.32 -7.49 2.15
CA LEU A 77 19.52 -7.25 1.33
C LEU A 77 20.41 -6.17 1.95
N GLN A 78 19.84 -5.05 2.38
CA GLN A 78 20.61 -4.03 3.10
C GLN A 78 21.23 -4.61 4.37
N ARG A 79 20.47 -5.40 5.15
CA ARG A 79 21.01 -6.04 6.36
C ARG A 79 22.23 -6.91 6.08
N LEU A 80 22.23 -7.66 4.98
CA LEU A 80 23.36 -8.49 4.57
C LEU A 80 24.60 -7.66 4.22
N TRP A 81 24.40 -6.46 3.65
CA TRP A 81 25.48 -5.60 3.16
C TRP A 81 26.05 -4.64 4.22
N THR A 82 25.18 -4.00 5.02
CA THR A 82 25.56 -2.93 5.97
C THR A 82 25.55 -3.35 7.44
N ARG A 83 25.09 -4.57 7.79
CA ARG A 83 24.90 -5.05 9.18
C ARG A 83 24.20 -4.03 10.11
N GLN A 84 23.35 -3.17 9.56
CA GLN A 84 22.59 -2.19 10.34
C GLN A 84 21.55 -2.86 11.25
N SER A 85 21.24 -2.20 12.35
CA SER A 85 20.31 -2.69 13.37
C SER A 85 18.87 -2.72 12.84
N LEU A 86 18.10 -3.71 13.31
CA LEU A 86 16.68 -3.95 12.99
C LEU A 86 15.73 -2.80 13.37
N GLN A 87 16.25 -1.68 13.89
CA GLN A 87 15.46 -0.56 14.38
C GLN A 87 15.29 0.56 13.35
N GLN A 88 15.94 0.46 12.18
CA GLN A 88 15.68 1.44 11.14
C GLN A 88 14.26 1.28 10.58
N PRO A 89 13.44 2.33 10.63
CA PRO A 89 12.08 2.28 10.12
C PRO A 89 12.11 2.04 8.60
N LEU A 90 11.37 1.03 8.15
CA LEU A 90 11.20 0.72 6.74
C LEU A 90 10.31 1.78 6.11
N ALA A 91 10.82 2.50 5.11
CA ALA A 91 10.01 3.44 4.32
C ALA A 91 9.07 2.64 3.40
N PHE A 92 7.83 2.44 3.83
CA PHE A 92 6.84 1.61 3.12
C PHE A 92 6.22 2.33 1.92
N GLY A 93 6.01 3.64 2.02
CA GLY A 93 5.42 4.47 0.96
C GLY A 93 6.03 4.31 -0.45
N PRO A 94 7.36 4.34 -0.63
CA PRO A 94 7.98 4.14 -1.94
C PRO A 94 7.65 2.78 -2.57
N TRP A 95 7.68 1.71 -1.77
CA TRP A 95 7.35 0.36 -2.26
C TRP A 95 5.87 0.22 -2.60
N LEU A 96 5.00 0.89 -1.83
CA LEU A 96 3.57 0.94 -2.09
C LEU A 96 3.27 1.73 -3.37
N ALA A 97 3.95 2.84 -3.61
CA ALA A 97 3.82 3.62 -4.85
C ALA A 97 4.30 2.82 -6.07
N LEU A 98 5.42 2.09 -5.96
CA LEU A 98 5.93 1.24 -7.04
C LEU A 98 5.00 0.07 -7.35
N ALA A 99 4.52 -0.63 -6.33
CA ALA A 99 3.58 -1.74 -6.50
C ALA A 99 2.24 -1.26 -7.08
N GLY A 100 1.69 -0.16 -6.53
CA GLY A 100 0.45 0.44 -7.01
C GLY A 100 0.53 0.93 -8.44
N GLY A 101 1.59 1.67 -8.78
CA GLY A 101 1.83 2.14 -10.14
C GLY A 101 2.05 1.00 -11.13
N GLY A 102 2.81 -0.04 -10.73
CA GLY A 102 3.03 -1.22 -11.56
C GLY A 102 1.73 -1.97 -11.88
N ILE A 103 0.86 -2.15 -10.88
CA ILE A 103 -0.43 -2.80 -11.12
C ILE A 103 -1.38 -1.92 -11.95
N PHE A 104 -1.39 -0.61 -11.71
CA PHE A 104 -2.19 0.31 -12.52
C PHE A 104 -1.81 0.29 -14.00
N LEU A 105 -0.51 0.15 -14.32
CA LEU A 105 -0.04 -0.03 -15.69
C LEU A 105 -0.43 -1.40 -16.25
N TRP A 106 -0.31 -2.46 -15.45
CA TRP A 106 -0.72 -3.81 -15.84
C TRP A 106 -2.21 -3.88 -16.22
N GLN A 107 -3.08 -3.24 -15.43
CA GLN A 107 -4.52 -3.16 -15.72
C GLN A 107 -4.85 -2.47 -17.03
N GLN A 108 -4.01 -1.56 -17.53
CA GLN A 108 -4.22 -0.90 -18.81
C GLN A 108 -3.78 -1.75 -20.02
N MET A 109 -2.92 -2.75 -19.79
CA MET A 109 -2.39 -3.60 -20.86
C MET A 109 -3.26 -4.84 -21.12
N VAL A 110 -4.13 -5.20 -20.17
CA VAL A 110 -5.05 -6.35 -20.23
C VAL A 110 -6.45 -5.86 -20.55
#